data_AF-A0A8S8YLN5-F1
#
_entry.id   AF-A0A8S8YLN5-F1
#
_cell.length_a   1.000
_cell.length_b   1.000
_cell.length_c   1.000
_cell.angle_alpha   90.00
_cell.angle_beta   90.00
_cell.angle_gamma   90.00
#
_symmetry.space_group_name_H-M   'P 1'
#
loop_
_entity.id
_entity.type
_entity.pdbx_description
1 polymer ?
#
loop_
_entity_poly.entity_id
_entity_poly.type
_entity_poly.pdbx_seq_one_letter_code
_entity_poly.pdbx_strand_id
1 'polypeptide(L)'
;MFNCIGGNFDPWNPNDDIIQNEIVFYANNSTFGVDETLDRYWRVHTYDAYTGAAYGKNVSNQIWPSMPQGFGNEQWIANSTFRNSTESWSIEFVNPVESANVPFPYATTGVMGWADTLANLSHGNITHDIKVEDAGLVGMFVDAPEIWYDTSELDLSIPYAGAGTYGLDVPSEFNDPSHPYSEVFNITNAIINDAGAVSAYDKAVAIQEFLLNGNGTTEYLRNYDGSGLPIGEDLTFHLVVAAKEGRCTEFSTAFTTMLRLAGPPARKVTGYHGGYWNGQGYTVAGVHSDSWAEVHLQTNPSGNSLDMGWIPLDPCPAAAPTQVVNETWEPLTVHRNLSTGNIWLNGT
;
A
#
# COMPACT_ATOMS: atom_id res chain seq x y z
N MET A 1 -10.09 20.62 -32.21
CA MET A 1 -10.01 21.80 -31.34
C MET A 1 -11.25 21.84 -30.46
N PHE A 2 -11.30 20.96 -29.47
CA PHE A 2 -12.34 20.93 -28.43
C PHE A 2 -11.73 21.52 -27.17
N ASN A 3 -11.38 22.81 -27.18
CA ASN A 3 -11.07 23.48 -25.93
C ASN A 3 -12.41 23.77 -25.27
N CYS A 4 -12.79 23.00 -24.26
CA CYS A 4 -13.90 23.27 -23.36
C CYS A 4 -13.59 24.52 -22.51
N ILE A 5 -13.49 25.68 -23.15
CA ILE A 5 -13.21 26.95 -22.49
C ILE A 5 -14.41 27.27 -21.58
N GLY A 6 -14.22 27.12 -20.26
CA GLY A 6 -15.19 27.44 -19.22
C GLY A 6 -15.86 26.25 -18.52
N GLY A 7 -15.48 25.00 -18.83
CA GLY A 7 -15.86 23.83 -18.03
C GLY A 7 -14.80 23.49 -16.98
N ASN A 8 -15.20 22.97 -15.82
CA ASN A 8 -14.26 22.47 -14.79
C ASN A 8 -13.60 21.13 -15.18
N PHE A 9 -13.99 20.54 -16.31
CA PHE A 9 -13.62 19.20 -16.76
C PHE A 9 -13.34 19.21 -18.26
N ASP A 10 -12.24 18.60 -18.67
CA ASP A 10 -11.88 18.38 -20.07
C ASP A 10 -12.18 16.93 -20.44
N PRO A 11 -13.18 16.66 -21.30
CA PRO A 11 -13.60 15.30 -21.67
C PRO A 11 -12.53 14.48 -22.41
N TRP A 12 -11.35 15.06 -22.68
CA TRP A 12 -10.18 14.37 -23.26
C TRP A 12 -8.99 14.27 -22.29
N ASN A 13 -9.12 14.80 -21.06
CA ASN A 13 -8.15 14.69 -20.00
C ASN A 13 -8.68 13.77 -18.89
N PRO A 14 -8.38 12.46 -18.95
CA PRO A 14 -8.88 11.50 -17.96
C PRO A 14 -8.40 11.79 -16.52
N ASN A 15 -7.42 12.69 -16.34
CA ASN A 15 -6.94 13.07 -15.01
C ASN A 15 -7.85 14.06 -14.28
N ASP A 16 -8.81 14.70 -14.96
CA ASP A 16 -9.78 15.60 -14.31
C ASP A 16 -11.19 14.99 -14.18
N ASP A 17 -11.45 13.83 -14.80
CA ASP A 17 -12.71 13.10 -14.67
C ASP A 17 -12.87 12.50 -13.26
N ILE A 18 -13.53 13.22 -12.34
CA ILE A 18 -13.99 12.63 -11.07
C ILE A 18 -15.36 11.99 -11.29
N ILE A 19 -15.37 10.68 -11.54
CA ILE A 19 -16.63 9.93 -11.61
C ILE A 19 -17.09 9.64 -10.17
N GLN A 20 -18.14 10.32 -9.71
CA GLN A 20 -18.70 10.15 -8.36
C GLN A 20 -19.02 8.68 -7.99
N ASN A 21 -19.29 7.82 -8.99
CA ASN A 21 -19.51 6.38 -8.80
C ASN A 21 -18.24 5.58 -8.43
N GLU A 22 -17.06 6.20 -8.38
CA GLU A 22 -15.82 5.55 -7.95
C GLU A 22 -15.40 5.93 -6.52
N ILE A 23 -16.10 6.88 -5.87
CA ILE A 23 -15.78 7.28 -4.50
C ILE A 23 -16.11 6.13 -3.55
N VAL A 24 -15.13 5.74 -2.75
CA VAL A 24 -15.27 4.68 -1.74
C VAL A 24 -15.67 5.30 -0.40
N PHE A 25 -14.93 6.32 0.03
CA PHE A 25 -15.20 7.03 1.28
C PHE A 25 -14.64 8.46 1.28
N TYR A 26 -15.15 9.25 2.23
CA TYR A 26 -14.61 10.55 2.59
C TYR A 26 -13.97 10.45 3.97
N ALA A 27 -12.79 11.04 4.15
CA ALA A 27 -12.14 11.14 5.44
C ALA A 27 -11.96 12.61 5.80
N ASN A 28 -12.88 13.15 6.60
CA ASN A 28 -12.88 14.55 7.03
C ASN A 28 -12.10 14.70 8.33
N ASN A 29 -11.14 15.62 8.35
CA ASN A 29 -10.37 15.91 9.54
C ASN A 29 -11.06 17.01 10.38
N SER A 30 -10.93 16.92 11.71
CA SER A 30 -11.47 17.92 12.65
C SER A 30 -10.39 18.67 13.45
N THR A 31 -9.13 18.27 13.29
CA THR A 31 -7.94 18.89 13.86
C THR A 31 -7.36 19.95 12.92
N PHE A 32 -6.38 20.71 13.40
CA PHE A 32 -5.77 21.79 12.62
C PHE A 32 -4.31 21.47 12.33
N GLY A 33 -3.86 21.75 11.11
CA GLY A 33 -2.46 21.62 10.74
C GLY A 33 -2.07 20.27 10.16
N VAL A 34 -3.02 19.53 9.58
CA VAL A 34 -2.77 18.32 8.77
C VAL A 34 -1.65 18.58 7.77
N ASP A 35 -0.60 17.76 7.80
CA ASP A 35 0.52 17.85 6.88
C ASP A 35 0.17 17.21 5.53
N GLU A 36 -0.11 18.03 4.51
CA GLU A 36 -0.45 17.55 3.17
C GLU A 36 0.74 16.91 2.42
N THR A 37 1.97 17.04 2.94
CA THR A 37 3.18 16.49 2.32
C THR A 37 3.45 15.03 2.73
N LEU A 38 2.75 14.54 3.76
CA LEU A 38 2.82 13.15 4.18
C LEU A 38 1.91 12.25 3.33
N ASP A 39 2.46 11.12 2.90
CA ASP A 39 1.69 10.08 2.23
C ASP A 39 0.59 9.52 3.14
N ARG A 40 -0.60 9.30 2.55
CA ARG A 40 -1.78 8.82 3.29
C ARG A 40 -2.09 7.39 2.92
N TYR A 41 -1.81 6.48 3.85
CA TYR A 41 -2.14 5.06 3.70
C TYR A 41 -3.40 4.71 4.50
N TRP A 42 -4.43 4.28 3.80
CA TRP A 42 -5.70 3.80 4.33
C TRP A 42 -5.70 2.27 4.26
N ARG A 43 -5.29 1.61 5.33
CA ARG A 43 -5.21 0.14 5.42
C ARG A 43 -6.61 -0.47 5.40
N VAL A 44 -6.78 -1.55 4.63
CA VAL A 44 -7.96 -2.43 4.69
C VAL A 44 -7.58 -3.84 5.15
N HIS A 45 -6.53 -4.41 4.55
CA HIS A 45 -6.08 -5.77 4.85
C HIS A 45 -4.58 -5.85 5.04
N THR A 46 -4.17 -6.59 6.06
CA THR A 46 -2.78 -6.98 6.31
C THR A 46 -2.62 -8.47 6.09
N TYR A 47 -1.53 -8.84 5.41
CA TYR A 47 -1.18 -10.22 5.04
C TYR A 47 0.20 -10.56 5.56
N ASP A 48 0.30 -11.71 6.21
CA ASP A 48 1.44 -12.10 7.04
C ASP A 48 2.03 -13.47 6.69
N ALA A 49 1.30 -14.32 5.94
CA ALA A 49 1.73 -15.66 5.56
C ALA A 49 2.10 -15.76 4.08
N TYR A 50 3.34 -16.14 3.76
CA TYR A 50 3.75 -16.35 2.38
C TYR A 50 3.17 -17.65 1.80
N THR A 51 2.61 -17.59 0.59
CA THR A 51 1.93 -18.72 -0.07
C THR A 51 2.63 -19.23 -1.33
N GLY A 52 3.75 -18.61 -1.73
CA GLY A 52 4.43 -18.85 -3.01
C GLY A 52 3.88 -18.00 -4.16
N ALA A 53 2.57 -17.72 -4.20
CA ALA A 53 1.96 -16.87 -5.23
C ALA A 53 1.55 -15.47 -4.73
N ALA A 54 1.44 -15.29 -3.40
CA ALA A 54 1.04 -14.04 -2.74
C ALA A 54 1.35 -14.12 -1.23
N TYR A 55 1.06 -13.05 -0.50
CA TYR A 55 0.83 -13.13 0.95
C TYR A 55 -0.66 -13.33 1.26
N GLY A 56 -0.96 -14.30 2.11
CA GLY A 56 -2.27 -14.58 2.70
C GLY A 56 -2.29 -14.26 4.21
N LYS A 57 -3.40 -14.62 4.87
CA LYS A 57 -3.59 -14.44 6.31
C LYS A 57 -3.31 -15.74 7.06
N ASN A 58 -2.49 -15.70 8.11
CA ASN A 58 -2.26 -16.84 9.00
C ASN A 58 -3.40 -16.97 10.02
N VAL A 59 -4.47 -17.67 9.65
CA VAL A 59 -5.66 -17.86 10.49
C VAL A 59 -5.40 -18.52 11.84
N SER A 60 -4.29 -19.26 12.00
CA SER A 60 -3.96 -19.96 13.24
C SER A 60 -3.55 -19.01 14.38
N ASN A 61 -3.01 -17.84 14.04
CA ASN A 61 -2.51 -16.86 15.01
C ASN A 61 -3.39 -15.61 15.15
N GLN A 62 -4.34 -15.43 14.23
CA GLN A 62 -5.23 -14.29 14.22
C GLN A 62 -6.41 -14.51 15.17
N ILE A 63 -6.52 -13.61 16.15
CA ILE A 63 -7.66 -13.53 17.06
C ILE A 63 -8.38 -12.23 16.76
N TRP A 64 -9.71 -12.31 16.68
CA TRP A 64 -10.61 -11.19 16.39
C TRP A 64 -11.48 -10.89 17.62
N PRO A 65 -10.91 -10.29 18.68
CA PRO A 65 -11.72 -9.79 19.79
C PRO A 65 -12.74 -8.75 19.30
N SER A 66 -13.90 -8.73 19.94
CA SER A 66 -14.87 -7.64 19.77
C SER A 66 -14.23 -6.32 20.18
N MET A 67 -14.41 -5.31 19.35
CA MET A 67 -13.88 -3.96 19.54
C MET A 67 -14.97 -3.07 20.14
N PRO A 68 -14.81 -2.53 21.36
CA PRO A 68 -15.76 -1.57 21.93
C PRO A 68 -15.61 -0.18 21.29
N GLN A 69 -16.61 0.70 21.45
CA GLN A 69 -16.41 2.12 21.15
C GLN A 69 -15.44 2.75 22.17
N GLY A 70 -14.62 3.70 21.72
CA GLY A 70 -13.51 4.24 22.51
C GLY A 70 -12.34 3.26 22.65
N PHE A 71 -12.19 2.33 21.71
CA PHE A 71 -11.07 1.39 21.68
C PHE A 71 -9.77 2.13 21.40
N GLY A 72 -8.72 1.84 22.18
CA GLY A 72 -7.38 2.38 21.97
C GLY A 72 -6.38 1.25 21.82
N ASN A 73 -5.47 1.37 20.86
CA ASN A 73 -4.38 0.43 20.64
C ASN A 73 -3.15 1.16 20.12
N GLU A 74 -2.10 1.21 20.94
CA GLU A 74 -0.79 1.78 20.55
C GLU A 74 0.25 0.70 20.22
N GLN A 75 -0.13 -0.58 20.25
CA GLN A 75 0.78 -1.68 19.94
C GLN A 75 1.31 -1.54 18.51
N TRP A 76 2.63 -1.58 18.35
CA TRP A 76 3.35 -1.50 17.07
C TRP A 76 3.00 -0.28 16.21
N ILE A 77 2.51 0.77 16.85
CA ILE A 77 2.51 2.13 16.32
C ILE A 77 3.78 2.81 16.81
N ALA A 78 4.36 3.69 15.98
CA ALA A 78 5.56 4.44 16.34
C ALA A 78 5.45 5.06 17.73
N ASN A 79 6.54 5.04 18.50
CA ASN A 79 6.61 5.66 19.82
C ASN A 79 6.16 7.13 19.75
N SER A 80 5.56 7.66 20.83
CA SER A 80 5.08 9.05 20.89
C SER A 80 6.15 10.10 20.59
N THR A 81 7.44 9.80 20.76
CA THR A 81 8.53 10.70 20.37
C THR A 81 8.58 10.98 18.86
N PHE A 82 8.12 10.05 18.02
CA PHE A 82 8.07 10.19 16.56
C PHE A 82 6.73 10.76 16.05
N ARG A 83 5.85 11.17 16.96
CA ARG A 83 4.50 11.69 16.64
C ARG A 83 4.49 13.20 16.85
N ASN A 84 4.21 13.95 15.79
CA ASN A 84 4.18 15.42 15.87
C ASN A 84 2.78 15.94 16.28
N SER A 85 1.75 15.28 15.78
CA SER A 85 0.34 15.62 15.98
C SER A 85 -0.49 14.33 16.13
N THR A 86 -1.76 14.48 16.51
CA THR A 86 -2.75 13.40 16.44
C THR A 86 -3.97 13.93 15.75
N GLU A 87 -4.29 13.30 14.63
CA GLU A 87 -5.34 13.72 13.73
C GLU A 87 -6.61 12.92 13.99
N SER A 88 -7.74 13.62 14.13
CA SER A 88 -9.05 13.00 14.33
C SER A 88 -9.83 13.02 13.03
N TRP A 89 -10.12 11.83 12.50
CA TRP A 89 -10.79 11.60 11.23
C TRP A 89 -12.21 11.08 11.41
N SER A 90 -13.17 11.72 10.73
CA SER A 90 -14.51 11.20 10.47
C SER A 90 -14.52 10.55 9.09
N ILE A 91 -14.58 9.22 9.07
CA ILE A 91 -14.61 8.42 7.84
C ILE A 91 -16.05 8.08 7.52
N GLU A 92 -16.52 8.49 6.35
CA GLU A 92 -17.88 8.28 5.86
C GLU A 92 -17.84 7.44 4.58
N PHE A 93 -18.48 6.28 4.61
CA PHE A 93 -18.53 5.35 3.49
C PHE A 93 -19.70 5.68 2.57
N VAL A 94 -19.44 5.71 1.25
CA VAL A 94 -20.50 5.97 0.26
C VAL A 94 -21.52 4.83 0.23
N ASN A 95 -21.05 3.60 0.42
CA ASN A 95 -21.87 2.41 0.57
C ASN A 95 -21.60 1.79 1.95
N PRO A 96 -22.62 1.32 2.69
CA PRO A 96 -22.41 0.64 3.96
C PRO A 96 -21.47 -0.55 3.81
N VAL A 97 -20.49 -0.66 4.70
CA VAL A 97 -19.58 -1.81 4.74
C VAL A 97 -20.20 -2.90 5.60
N GLU A 98 -20.45 -4.07 5.01
CA GLU A 98 -21.11 -5.20 5.66
C GLU A 98 -20.21 -6.44 5.61
N SER A 99 -20.01 -7.11 6.77
CA SER A 99 -19.26 -8.37 6.86
C SER A 99 -17.84 -8.33 6.23
N ALA A 100 -17.19 -7.15 6.23
CA ALA A 100 -15.94 -6.90 5.54
C ALA A 100 -14.99 -6.02 6.37
N ASN A 101 -13.72 -5.99 5.96
CA ASN A 101 -12.76 -5.07 6.52
C ASN A 101 -13.05 -3.64 6.05
N VAL A 102 -12.75 -2.66 6.90
CA VAL A 102 -12.97 -1.24 6.63
C VAL A 102 -11.64 -0.53 6.38
N PRO A 103 -11.58 0.49 5.50
CA PRO A 103 -10.40 1.33 5.35
C PRO A 103 -10.28 2.33 6.50
N PHE A 104 -9.07 2.46 7.07
CA PHE A 104 -8.71 3.42 8.12
C PHE A 104 -7.21 3.77 8.02
N PRO A 105 -6.73 4.89 8.61
CA PRO A 105 -5.31 5.23 8.62
C PRO A 105 -4.43 4.09 9.14
N TYR A 106 -3.32 3.79 8.45
CA TYR A 106 -2.46 2.64 8.80
C TYR A 106 -1.93 2.66 10.25
N ALA A 107 -1.79 3.87 10.83
CA ALA A 107 -1.27 4.13 12.16
C ALA A 107 -2.34 4.47 13.21
N THR A 108 -3.61 4.11 12.99
CA THR A 108 -4.69 4.39 13.95
C THR A 108 -4.36 3.93 15.37
N THR A 109 -4.42 4.86 16.32
CA THR A 109 -4.21 4.62 17.75
C THR A 109 -5.52 4.50 18.51
N GLY A 110 -6.62 5.03 17.96
CA GLY A 110 -7.92 5.01 18.61
C GLY A 110 -9.09 4.92 17.63
N VAL A 111 -10.11 4.15 18.00
CA VAL A 111 -11.43 4.11 17.36
C VAL A 111 -12.44 4.64 18.36
N MET A 112 -12.77 5.92 18.23
CA MET A 112 -13.59 6.66 19.20
C MET A 112 -15.04 6.19 19.18
N GLY A 113 -15.54 5.77 18.02
CA GLY A 113 -16.86 5.19 17.86
C GLY A 113 -17.26 5.12 16.40
N TRP A 114 -18.51 4.75 16.15
CA TRP A 114 -19.11 4.71 14.82
C TRP A 114 -20.58 5.10 14.88
N ALA A 115 -21.12 5.55 13.75
CA ALA A 115 -22.48 6.08 13.66
C ALA A 115 -23.56 5.01 13.93
N ASP A 116 -23.31 3.78 13.51
CA ASP A 116 -24.30 2.70 13.53
C ASP A 116 -24.28 1.92 14.85
N THR A 117 -25.17 2.27 15.77
CA THR A 117 -25.26 1.64 17.11
C THR A 117 -25.52 0.13 17.11
N LEU A 118 -25.93 -0.45 15.98
CA LEU A 118 -26.16 -1.89 15.83
C LEU A 118 -24.98 -2.64 15.18
N ALA A 119 -24.01 -1.93 14.61
CA ALA A 119 -22.84 -2.55 13.99
C ALA A 119 -21.87 -3.01 15.08
N ASN A 120 -21.48 -4.28 15.02
CA ASN A 120 -20.42 -4.85 15.83
C ASN A 120 -19.14 -4.93 14.99
N LEU A 121 -18.05 -4.40 15.55
CA LEU A 121 -16.74 -4.48 14.92
C LEU A 121 -15.82 -5.39 15.75
N SER A 122 -14.84 -5.97 15.08
CA SER A 122 -13.73 -6.69 15.67
C SER A 122 -12.40 -6.12 15.18
N HIS A 123 -11.35 -6.33 15.96
CA HIS A 123 -10.02 -5.82 15.65
C HIS A 123 -9.00 -6.96 15.71
N GLY A 124 -8.25 -7.18 14.64
CA GLY A 124 -7.23 -8.23 14.58
C GLY A 124 -6.06 -7.96 15.52
N ASN A 125 -5.74 -8.90 16.40
CA ASN A 125 -4.67 -8.77 17.40
C ASN A 125 -3.26 -8.51 16.83
N ILE A 126 -2.99 -8.97 15.60
CA ILE A 126 -1.67 -8.92 14.97
C ILE A 126 -1.70 -8.11 13.66
N THR A 127 -2.75 -8.29 12.86
CA THR A 127 -2.94 -7.56 11.60
C THR A 127 -3.33 -6.10 11.83
N HIS A 128 -3.94 -5.80 12.98
CA HIS A 128 -4.58 -4.52 13.29
C HIS A 128 -5.67 -4.12 12.30
N ASP A 129 -6.15 -5.07 11.50
CA ASP A 129 -7.29 -4.89 10.62
C ASP A 129 -8.56 -4.68 11.46
N ILE A 130 -9.45 -3.80 11.02
CA ILE A 130 -10.79 -3.63 11.60
C ILE A 130 -11.80 -4.30 10.67
N LYS A 131 -12.69 -5.12 11.24
CA LYS A 131 -13.72 -5.85 10.50
C LYS A 131 -15.10 -5.57 11.06
N VAL A 132 -16.06 -5.32 10.18
CA VAL A 132 -17.49 -5.28 10.50
C VAL A 132 -18.02 -6.71 10.51
N GLU A 133 -18.69 -7.12 11.59
CA GLU A 133 -19.14 -8.50 11.76
C GLU A 133 -20.59 -8.73 11.32
N ASP A 134 -21.45 -7.72 11.39
CA ASP A 134 -22.88 -7.86 11.14
C ASP A 134 -23.50 -6.68 10.37
N ALA A 135 -24.02 -5.67 11.06
CA ALA A 135 -24.77 -4.57 10.46
C ALA A 135 -23.87 -3.62 9.68
N GLY A 136 -24.42 -3.01 8.62
CA GLY A 136 -23.70 -2.07 7.78
C GLY A 136 -23.13 -0.90 8.56
N LEU A 137 -21.84 -0.65 8.36
CA LEU A 137 -21.14 0.51 8.88
C LEU A 137 -21.14 1.63 7.82
N VAL A 138 -21.70 2.78 8.15
CA VAL A 138 -21.78 3.97 7.28
C VAL A 138 -20.71 4.99 7.63
N GLY A 139 -20.22 5.01 8.86
CA GLY A 139 -19.07 5.85 9.20
C GLY A 139 -18.49 5.59 10.58
N MET A 140 -17.23 5.98 10.76
CA MET A 140 -16.46 5.81 11.99
C MET A 140 -15.55 6.98 12.30
N PHE A 141 -15.23 7.15 13.58
CA PHE A 141 -14.37 8.21 14.10
C PHE A 141 -13.08 7.60 14.64
N VAL A 142 -11.94 8.00 14.10
CA VAL A 142 -10.63 7.40 14.43
C VAL A 142 -9.58 8.48 14.68
N ASP A 143 -8.67 8.17 15.59
CA ASP A 143 -7.48 8.98 15.86
C ASP A 143 -6.25 8.30 15.25
N ALA A 144 -5.43 9.05 14.54
CA ALA A 144 -4.18 8.58 13.96
C ALA A 144 -3.11 9.68 14.04
N PRO A 145 -1.90 9.39 14.53
CA PRO A 145 -0.82 10.36 14.58
C PRO A 145 -0.19 10.59 13.21
N GLU A 146 0.33 11.79 13.03
CA GLU A 146 1.31 12.03 11.97
C GLU A 146 2.69 11.60 12.48
N ILE A 147 3.26 10.63 11.78
CA ILE A 147 4.54 10.03 12.13
C ILE A 147 5.57 10.59 11.16
N TRP A 148 6.65 11.11 11.71
CA TRP A 148 7.78 11.64 10.96
C TRP A 148 9.06 11.15 11.62
N TYR A 149 10.05 10.81 10.80
CA TYR A 149 11.39 10.47 11.29
C TYR A 149 12.40 11.39 10.62
N ASP A 150 13.26 11.99 11.43
CA ASP A 150 14.39 12.72 10.90
C ASP A 150 15.48 11.77 10.40
N THR A 151 16.33 12.23 9.48
CA THR A 151 17.41 11.42 8.90
C THR A 151 18.27 10.74 9.96
N SER A 152 18.61 11.45 11.05
CA SER A 152 19.39 10.88 12.15
C SER A 152 18.69 9.75 12.90
N GLU A 153 17.35 9.73 12.92
CA GLU A 153 16.56 8.67 13.55
C GLU A 153 16.50 7.44 12.64
N LEU A 154 16.31 7.67 11.34
CA LEU A 154 16.36 6.64 10.29
C LEU A 154 17.74 5.97 10.22
N ASP A 155 18.83 6.74 10.33
CA ASP A 155 20.21 6.24 10.36
C ASP A 155 20.47 5.28 11.55
N LEU A 156 19.73 5.46 12.65
CA LEU A 156 19.82 4.61 13.84
C LEU A 156 18.92 3.37 13.75
N SER A 157 18.14 3.21 12.68
CA SER A 157 17.17 2.13 12.56
C SER A 157 17.83 0.75 12.49
N ILE A 158 17.25 -0.19 13.24
CA ILE A 158 17.55 -1.62 13.22
C ILE A 158 16.24 -2.40 13.09
N PRO A 159 16.27 -3.69 12.69
CA PRO A 159 15.09 -4.54 12.71
C PRO A 159 14.42 -4.53 14.09
N TYR A 160 13.09 -4.42 14.13
CA TYR A 160 12.35 -4.56 15.37
C TYR A 160 12.58 -5.95 15.99
N ALA A 161 12.97 -5.98 17.26
CA ALA A 161 13.38 -7.19 17.97
C ALA A 161 12.40 -7.59 19.09
N GLY A 162 11.13 -7.21 18.98
CA GLY A 162 10.11 -7.48 20.00
C GLY A 162 9.80 -8.96 20.21
N ALA A 163 8.80 -9.24 21.04
CA ALA A 163 8.47 -10.61 21.45
C ALA A 163 7.85 -11.42 20.29
N GLY A 164 8.69 -12.12 19.53
CA GLY A 164 8.26 -13.11 18.54
C GLY A 164 9.03 -13.07 17.23
N THR A 165 8.60 -13.90 16.28
CA THR A 165 9.17 -13.98 14.92
C THR A 165 8.17 -13.51 13.87
N TYR A 166 7.17 -12.71 14.27
CA TYR A 166 6.12 -12.26 13.38
C TYR A 166 6.72 -11.42 12.25
N GLY A 167 6.36 -11.75 11.01
CA GLY A 167 6.83 -11.01 9.85
C GLY A 167 8.26 -11.36 9.42
N LEU A 168 8.89 -12.41 9.97
CA LEU A 168 10.23 -12.86 9.60
C LEU A 168 10.25 -14.17 8.79
N ASP A 169 9.09 -14.83 8.67
CA ASP A 169 8.96 -16.11 8.00
C ASP A 169 9.19 -16.00 6.48
N VAL A 170 10.10 -16.84 5.97
CA VAL A 170 10.38 -17.00 4.54
C VAL A 170 10.58 -18.51 4.27
N PRO A 171 10.11 -19.06 3.13
CA PRO A 171 10.38 -20.44 2.78
C PRO A 171 11.88 -20.75 2.79
N SER A 172 12.24 -21.96 3.24
CA SER A 172 13.63 -22.41 3.34
C SER A 172 14.36 -22.43 1.99
N GLU A 173 13.61 -22.56 0.90
CA GLU A 173 14.05 -22.61 -0.49
C GLU A 173 14.78 -21.33 -0.93
N PHE A 174 14.47 -20.19 -0.30
CA PHE A 174 15.21 -18.94 -0.55
C PHE A 174 16.56 -18.89 0.15
N ASN A 175 16.77 -19.72 1.18
CA ASN A 175 18.00 -19.76 1.97
C ASN A 175 18.87 -20.99 1.62
N ASP A 176 18.39 -21.90 0.78
CA ASP A 176 19.13 -23.07 0.31
C ASP A 176 19.96 -22.70 -0.94
N PRO A 177 21.31 -22.62 -0.85
CA PRO A 177 22.15 -22.23 -1.98
C PRO A 177 22.11 -23.18 -3.18
N SER A 178 21.51 -24.37 -3.02
CA SER A 178 21.32 -25.34 -4.11
C SER A 178 19.98 -25.17 -4.84
N HIS A 179 19.06 -24.39 -4.27
CA HIS A 179 17.73 -24.17 -4.82
C HIS A 179 17.71 -22.89 -5.71
N PRO A 180 17.05 -22.89 -6.89
CA PRO A 180 17.01 -21.72 -7.77
C PRO A 180 16.50 -20.43 -7.10
N TYR A 181 15.57 -20.56 -6.15
CA TYR A 181 14.99 -19.40 -5.45
C TYR A 181 15.99 -18.66 -4.55
N SER A 182 17.15 -19.26 -4.22
CA SER A 182 18.22 -18.53 -3.52
C SER A 182 18.77 -17.36 -4.31
N GLU A 183 18.52 -17.30 -5.62
CA GLU A 183 18.91 -16.15 -6.44
C GLU A 183 18.28 -14.84 -5.96
N VAL A 184 17.04 -14.90 -5.43
CA VAL A 184 16.40 -13.71 -4.83
C VAL A 184 17.17 -13.23 -3.60
N PHE A 185 17.67 -14.15 -2.76
CA PHE A 185 18.52 -13.80 -1.62
C PHE A 185 19.85 -13.20 -2.06
N ASN A 186 20.46 -13.74 -3.13
CA ASN A 186 21.69 -13.19 -3.71
C ASN A 186 21.47 -11.77 -4.24
N ILE A 187 20.40 -11.54 -5.01
CA ILE A 187 20.02 -10.23 -5.54
C ILE A 187 19.75 -9.24 -4.40
N THR A 188 19.00 -9.65 -3.37
CA THR A 188 18.70 -8.82 -2.19
C THR A 188 20.00 -8.33 -1.51
N ASN A 189 20.95 -9.25 -1.26
CA ASN A 189 22.22 -8.88 -0.65
C ASN A 189 23.10 -8.05 -1.58
N ALA A 190 23.09 -8.29 -2.88
CA ALA A 190 23.82 -7.49 -3.85
C ALA A 190 23.33 -6.04 -3.85
N ILE A 191 22.01 -5.82 -3.87
CA ILE A 191 21.40 -4.48 -3.79
C ILE A 191 21.84 -3.74 -2.53
N ILE A 192 21.75 -4.40 -1.37
CA ILE A 192 22.14 -3.82 -0.07
C ILE A 192 23.62 -3.43 -0.08
N ASN A 193 24.49 -4.30 -0.59
CA ASN A 193 25.92 -4.06 -0.64
C ASN A 193 26.29 -2.94 -1.63
N ASP A 194 25.68 -2.93 -2.81
CA ASP A 194 25.95 -1.94 -3.87
C ASP A 194 25.46 -0.54 -3.46
N ALA A 195 24.34 -0.46 -2.75
CA ALA A 195 23.83 0.79 -2.17
C ALA A 195 24.67 1.28 -0.97
N GLY A 196 25.51 0.43 -0.38
CA GLY A 196 26.21 0.73 0.87
C GLY A 196 25.25 0.92 2.05
N ALA A 197 24.08 0.28 2.02
CA ALA A 197 23.02 0.46 3.00
C ALA A 197 23.44 -0.08 4.39
N VAL A 198 23.39 0.78 5.41
CA VAL A 198 23.86 0.46 6.77
C VAL A 198 22.67 0.21 7.70
N SER A 199 21.76 1.17 7.78
CA SER A 199 20.59 1.09 8.67
C SER A 199 19.56 0.11 8.11
N ALA A 200 18.61 -0.34 8.95
CA ALA A 200 17.53 -1.20 8.48
C ALA A 200 16.60 -0.48 7.49
N TYR A 201 16.42 0.83 7.67
CA TYR A 201 15.69 1.69 6.76
C TYR A 201 16.43 1.84 5.42
N ASP A 202 17.75 2.06 5.43
CA ASP A 202 18.55 2.15 4.21
C ASP A 202 18.42 0.89 3.36
N LYS A 203 18.40 -0.29 4.00
CA LYS A 203 18.21 -1.56 3.31
C LYS A 203 16.84 -1.64 2.67
N ALA A 204 15.79 -1.23 3.39
CA ALA A 204 14.43 -1.23 2.88
C ALA A 204 14.28 -0.30 1.68
N VAL A 205 14.80 0.92 1.77
CA VAL A 205 14.81 1.90 0.67
C VAL A 205 15.65 1.43 -0.51
N ALA A 206 16.83 0.83 -0.28
CA ALA A 206 17.67 0.31 -1.36
C ALA A 206 16.94 -0.77 -2.19
N ILE A 207 16.22 -1.67 -1.52
CA ILE A 207 15.41 -2.70 -2.19
C ILE A 207 14.21 -2.06 -2.91
N GLN A 208 13.53 -1.10 -2.27
CA GLN A 208 12.41 -0.37 -2.87
C GLN A 208 12.85 0.33 -4.16
N GLU A 209 13.92 1.12 -4.09
CA GLU A 209 14.52 1.83 -5.22
C GLU A 209 14.92 0.89 -6.36
N PHE A 210 15.47 -0.28 -6.05
CA PHE A 210 15.78 -1.27 -7.07
C PHE A 210 14.52 -1.80 -7.80
N LEU A 211 13.41 -2.00 -7.10
CA LEU A 211 12.15 -2.43 -7.73
C LEU A 211 11.46 -1.30 -8.49
N LEU A 212 11.61 -0.05 -8.04
CA LEU A 212 11.05 1.13 -8.69
C LEU A 212 11.82 1.53 -9.96
N ASN A 213 13.15 1.56 -9.86
CA ASN A 213 14.02 2.20 -10.84
C ASN A 213 15.01 1.24 -11.52
N GLY A 214 15.10 -0.01 -11.03
CA GLY A 214 16.03 -0.99 -11.58
C GLY A 214 17.50 -0.64 -11.33
N ASN A 215 18.36 -1.08 -12.25
CA ASN A 215 19.78 -0.73 -12.30
C ASN A 215 20.29 -0.78 -13.76
N GLY A 216 21.62 -0.71 -13.96
CA GLY A 216 22.21 -0.73 -15.30
C GLY A 216 21.93 -1.98 -16.16
N THR A 217 21.38 -3.06 -15.59
CA THR A 217 21.11 -4.33 -16.28
C THR A 217 19.67 -4.82 -16.16
N THR A 218 18.87 -4.21 -15.29
CA THR A 218 17.53 -4.67 -14.93
C THR A 218 16.59 -3.47 -14.86
N GLU A 219 15.46 -3.59 -15.53
CA GLU A 219 14.36 -2.63 -15.50
C GLU A 219 13.10 -3.41 -15.12
N TYR A 220 12.26 -2.82 -14.26
CA TYR A 220 10.99 -3.39 -13.85
C TYR A 220 9.83 -2.60 -14.44
N LEU A 221 8.85 -3.32 -14.97
CA LEU A 221 7.68 -2.70 -15.61
C LEU A 221 6.39 -3.05 -14.88
N ARG A 222 5.54 -2.04 -14.64
CA ARG A 222 4.18 -2.27 -14.16
C ARG A 222 3.26 -2.64 -15.33
N ASN A 223 2.67 -3.83 -15.25
CA ASN A 223 1.75 -4.39 -16.25
C ASN A 223 0.39 -4.74 -15.60
N TYR A 224 -0.70 -4.33 -16.25
CA TYR A 224 -2.06 -4.62 -15.78
C TYR A 224 -2.41 -6.11 -15.86
N ASP A 225 -1.86 -6.87 -16.80
CA ASP A 225 -2.12 -8.30 -16.94
C ASP A 225 -1.30 -9.15 -15.94
N GLY A 226 -0.35 -8.52 -15.24
CA GLY A 226 0.54 -9.16 -14.27
C GLY A 226 1.74 -9.83 -14.92
N SER A 227 2.51 -10.55 -14.10
CA SER A 227 3.78 -11.16 -14.49
C SER A 227 3.65 -12.40 -15.40
N GLY A 228 2.42 -12.89 -15.61
CA GLY A 228 2.19 -14.16 -16.30
C GLY A 228 2.71 -15.38 -15.53
N LEU A 229 2.70 -15.32 -14.19
CA LEU A 229 3.22 -16.36 -13.28
C LEU A 229 2.85 -17.80 -13.72
N PRO A 230 3.83 -18.64 -14.07
CA PRO A 230 3.60 -20.05 -14.38
C PRO A 230 3.05 -20.83 -13.18
N ILE A 231 2.20 -21.83 -13.47
CA ILE A 231 1.63 -22.68 -12.43
C ILE A 231 2.75 -23.43 -11.69
N GLY A 232 2.81 -23.26 -10.37
CA GLY A 232 3.77 -23.95 -9.51
C GLY A 232 5.12 -23.25 -9.40
N GLU A 233 5.31 -22.10 -10.04
CA GLU A 233 6.46 -21.24 -9.83
C GLU A 233 6.21 -20.24 -8.70
N ASP A 234 7.28 -19.86 -8.00
CA ASP A 234 7.23 -18.85 -6.95
C ASP A 234 7.19 -17.45 -7.56
N LEU A 235 6.25 -16.62 -7.10
CA LEU A 235 6.02 -15.28 -7.61
C LEU A 235 7.24 -14.38 -7.42
N THR A 236 7.87 -14.43 -6.24
CA THR A 236 9.00 -13.54 -5.94
C THR A 236 10.18 -13.88 -6.84
N PHE A 237 10.48 -15.16 -7.01
CA PHE A 237 11.50 -15.60 -7.96
C PHE A 237 11.14 -15.20 -9.40
N HIS A 238 9.93 -15.50 -9.85
CA HIS A 238 9.48 -15.20 -11.20
C HIS A 238 9.57 -13.70 -11.51
N LEU A 239 9.04 -12.84 -10.63
CA LEU A 239 9.04 -11.39 -10.84
C LEU A 239 10.46 -10.82 -10.82
N VAL A 240 11.28 -11.16 -9.82
CA VAL A 240 12.61 -10.55 -9.61
C VAL A 240 13.65 -11.07 -10.61
N VAL A 241 13.56 -12.35 -11.00
CA VAL A 241 14.60 -13.00 -11.80
C VAL A 241 14.18 -13.15 -13.27
N ALA A 242 12.94 -13.60 -13.52
CA ALA A 242 12.51 -14.03 -14.86
C ALA A 242 11.72 -12.95 -15.61
N ALA A 243 10.53 -12.59 -15.12
CA ALA A 243 9.59 -11.70 -15.81
C ALA A 243 10.04 -10.24 -15.80
N LYS A 244 10.49 -9.73 -14.65
CA LYS A 244 10.80 -8.31 -14.44
C LYS A 244 9.63 -7.37 -14.80
N GLU A 245 8.42 -7.89 -14.78
CA GLU A 245 7.19 -7.14 -14.96
C GLU A 245 6.08 -7.73 -14.09
N GLY A 246 5.10 -6.91 -13.68
CA GLY A 246 3.99 -7.39 -12.86
C GLY A 246 3.00 -6.30 -12.41
N ARG A 247 2.00 -6.71 -11.63
CA ARG A 247 1.05 -5.81 -10.95
C ARG A 247 1.66 -5.25 -9.67
N CYS A 248 1.16 -4.11 -9.16
CA CYS A 248 1.57 -3.58 -7.85
C CYS A 248 1.47 -4.66 -6.75
N THR A 249 0.40 -5.46 -6.76
CA THR A 249 0.22 -6.55 -5.78
C THR A 249 1.32 -7.61 -5.83
N GLU A 250 1.93 -7.83 -6.99
CA GLU A 250 3.06 -8.74 -7.16
C GLU A 250 4.35 -8.09 -6.67
N PHE A 251 4.59 -6.82 -7.01
CA PHE A 251 5.71 -6.04 -6.49
C PHE A 251 5.70 -5.96 -4.95
N SER A 252 4.58 -5.64 -4.31
CA SER A 252 4.50 -5.62 -2.84
C SER A 252 4.72 -7.01 -2.22
N THR A 253 4.37 -8.08 -2.94
CA THR A 253 4.66 -9.45 -2.49
C THR A 253 6.16 -9.71 -2.55
N ALA A 254 6.78 -9.51 -3.70
CA ALA A 254 8.21 -9.73 -3.88
C ALA A 254 9.04 -8.86 -2.93
N PHE A 255 8.66 -7.59 -2.80
CA PHE A 255 9.30 -6.65 -1.89
C PHE A 255 9.19 -7.09 -0.43
N THR A 256 8.01 -7.51 0.03
CA THR A 256 7.85 -8.04 1.40
C THR A 256 8.78 -9.23 1.63
N THR A 257 8.89 -10.15 0.66
CA THR A 257 9.78 -11.31 0.78
C THR A 257 11.26 -10.89 0.81
N MET A 258 11.68 -9.96 -0.04
CA MET A 258 13.05 -9.43 -0.04
C MET A 258 13.39 -8.69 1.27
N LEU A 259 12.45 -7.93 1.85
CA LEU A 259 12.64 -7.31 3.16
C LEU A 259 12.87 -8.36 4.24
N ARG A 260 12.08 -9.44 4.28
CA ARG A 260 12.28 -10.53 5.24
C ARG A 260 13.62 -11.25 5.04
N LEU A 261 14.05 -11.44 3.79
CA LEU A 261 15.38 -11.98 3.47
C LEU A 261 16.52 -11.05 3.91
N ALA A 262 16.30 -9.74 3.91
CA ALA A 262 17.24 -8.73 4.40
C ALA A 262 17.30 -8.66 5.95
N GLY A 263 16.33 -9.26 6.64
CA GLY A 263 16.28 -9.41 8.10
C GLY A 263 15.21 -8.61 8.85
N PRO A 264 14.73 -7.43 8.40
CA PRO A 264 13.61 -6.75 9.04
C PRO A 264 12.28 -7.54 8.98
N PRO A 265 11.45 -7.48 10.04
CA PRO A 265 10.07 -7.94 9.94
C PRO A 265 9.30 -7.13 8.90
N ALA A 266 8.60 -7.81 8.00
CA ALA A 266 7.82 -7.18 6.95
C ALA A 266 6.45 -7.85 6.75
N ARG A 267 5.45 -7.08 6.33
CA ARG A 267 4.10 -7.56 5.99
C ARG A 267 3.55 -6.83 4.78
N LYS A 268 2.74 -7.53 3.99
CA LYS A 268 2.05 -6.93 2.84
C LYS A 268 0.74 -6.31 3.31
N VAL A 269 0.38 -5.17 2.76
CA VAL A 269 -0.89 -4.49 3.04
C VAL A 269 -1.58 -4.13 1.74
N THR A 270 -2.91 -4.16 1.75
CA THR A 270 -3.75 -3.61 0.67
C THR A 270 -4.75 -2.63 1.26
N GLY A 271 -5.05 -1.58 0.49
CA GLY A 271 -6.00 -0.56 0.90
C GLY A 271 -6.03 0.55 -0.13
N TYR A 272 -5.91 1.80 0.34
CA TYR A 272 -5.84 2.97 -0.51
C TYR A 272 -4.64 3.84 -0.16
N HIS A 273 -4.00 4.42 -1.17
CA HIS A 273 -2.87 5.33 -1.02
C HIS A 273 -3.21 6.69 -1.62
N GLY A 274 -3.09 7.75 -0.82
CA GLY A 274 -3.40 9.12 -1.18
C GLY A 274 -4.89 9.47 -1.00
N GLY A 275 -5.45 10.14 -2.00
CA GLY A 275 -6.78 10.74 -1.96
C GLY A 275 -6.75 12.19 -2.44
N TYR A 276 -7.87 12.69 -2.93
CA TYR A 276 -7.99 14.10 -3.31
C TYR A 276 -8.24 14.95 -2.06
N TRP A 277 -7.25 15.77 -1.68
CA TRP A 277 -7.40 16.73 -0.60
C TRP A 277 -8.35 17.87 -1.00
N ASN A 278 -9.30 18.20 -0.14
CA ASN A 278 -10.30 19.26 -0.38
C ASN A 278 -10.18 20.47 0.56
N GLY A 279 -9.09 20.57 1.32
CA GLY A 279 -8.87 21.62 2.34
C GLY A 279 -9.34 21.27 3.74
N GLN A 280 -10.16 20.22 3.90
CA GLN A 280 -10.62 19.71 5.19
C GLN A 280 -10.36 18.21 5.36
N GLY A 281 -10.33 17.46 4.27
CA GLY A 281 -10.23 16.02 4.30
C GLY A 281 -9.86 15.44 2.94
N TYR A 282 -9.83 14.12 2.87
CA TYR A 282 -9.52 13.36 1.67
C TYR A 282 -10.78 12.74 1.08
N THR A 283 -10.94 12.87 -0.23
CA THR A 283 -11.89 12.08 -1.03
C THR A 283 -11.15 10.90 -1.62
N VAL A 284 -11.49 9.68 -1.21
CA VAL A 284 -10.78 8.46 -1.62
C VAL A 284 -11.66 7.66 -2.58
N ALA A 285 -11.23 7.62 -3.84
CA ALA A 285 -11.84 6.83 -4.92
C ALA A 285 -11.08 5.53 -5.24
N GLY A 286 -11.70 4.66 -6.04
CA GLY A 286 -11.15 3.38 -6.49
C GLY A 286 -9.78 3.48 -7.18
N VAL A 287 -9.49 4.59 -7.88
CA VAL A 287 -8.17 4.85 -8.48
C VAL A 287 -7.03 4.87 -7.46
N HIS A 288 -7.32 5.16 -6.20
CA HIS A 288 -6.34 5.15 -5.12
C HIS A 288 -6.13 3.74 -4.53
N SER A 289 -6.80 2.70 -5.03
CA SER A 289 -6.60 1.33 -4.53
C SER A 289 -5.15 0.93 -4.75
N ASP A 290 -4.50 0.46 -3.69
CA ASP A 290 -3.07 0.19 -3.72
C ASP A 290 -2.65 -0.97 -2.81
N SER A 291 -1.43 -1.42 -3.01
CA SER A 291 -0.77 -2.44 -2.20
C SER A 291 0.67 -2.06 -1.93
N TRP A 292 1.07 -2.10 -0.66
CA TRP A 292 2.42 -1.74 -0.21
C TRP A 292 2.96 -2.81 0.73
N ALA A 293 4.22 -2.66 1.13
CA ALA A 293 4.77 -3.40 2.25
C ALA A 293 4.96 -2.48 3.45
N GLU A 294 4.83 -3.03 4.65
CA GLU A 294 5.22 -2.34 5.86
C GLU A 294 6.41 -3.07 6.48
N VAL A 295 7.42 -2.30 6.89
CA VAL A 295 8.60 -2.80 7.60
C VAL A 295 8.58 -2.35 9.06
N HIS A 296 8.83 -3.26 10.00
CA HIS A 296 8.82 -2.92 11.43
C HIS A 296 10.24 -2.65 11.93
N LEU A 297 10.50 -1.40 12.29
CA LEU A 297 11.82 -0.94 12.73
C LEU A 297 11.79 -0.43 14.18
N GLN A 298 12.97 -0.33 14.77
CA GLN A 298 13.20 0.40 16.01
C GLN A 298 14.54 1.13 15.93
N THR A 299 14.74 2.16 16.73
CA THR A 299 16.07 2.76 16.87
C THR A 299 17.01 1.80 17.61
N ASN A 300 18.31 1.88 17.35
CA ASN A 300 19.31 1.10 18.06
C ASN A 300 19.48 1.59 19.53
N PRO A 301 20.33 0.95 20.36
CA PRO A 301 20.56 1.38 21.74
C PRO A 301 21.03 2.83 21.91
N SER A 302 21.70 3.41 20.91
CA SER A 302 22.10 4.82 20.93
C SER A 302 20.91 5.77 20.72
N GLY A 303 19.85 5.32 20.03
CA GLY A 303 18.58 6.01 19.85
C GLY A 303 17.50 5.64 20.89
N ASN A 304 17.89 5.04 22.02
CA ASN A 304 17.02 4.60 23.11
C ASN A 304 16.11 3.39 22.83
N SER A 305 16.35 2.61 21.77
CA SER A 305 15.55 1.41 21.48
C SER A 305 14.04 1.66 21.38
N LEU A 306 13.68 2.80 20.77
CA LEU A 306 12.29 3.21 20.59
C LEU A 306 11.69 2.49 19.38
N ASP A 307 10.50 1.94 19.57
CA ASP A 307 9.73 1.32 18.49
C ASP A 307 9.36 2.40 17.46
N MET A 308 9.79 2.21 16.21
CA MET A 308 9.38 3.07 15.10
C MET A 308 8.04 2.57 14.53
N GLY A 309 7.55 1.39 14.91
CA GLY A 309 6.32 0.83 14.38
C GLY A 309 6.48 0.35 12.94
N TRP A 310 5.34 0.06 12.32
CA TRP A 310 5.26 -0.35 10.92
C TRP A 310 5.36 0.85 9.98
N ILE A 311 6.43 0.92 9.18
CA ILE A 311 6.66 2.00 8.22
C ILE A 311 6.21 1.51 6.83
N PRO A 312 5.24 2.18 6.18
CA PRO A 312 4.78 1.82 4.84
C PRO A 312 5.80 2.24 3.77
N LEU A 313 6.03 1.37 2.80
CA LEU A 313 6.90 1.58 1.65
C LEU A 313 6.24 0.95 0.41
N ASP A 314 6.04 1.76 -0.63
CA ASP A 314 5.45 1.33 -1.90
C ASP A 314 6.54 0.96 -2.92
N PRO A 315 6.65 -0.32 -3.33
CA PRO A 315 7.63 -0.77 -4.31
C PRO A 315 7.07 -0.80 -5.75
N CYS A 316 5.89 -0.25 -6.02
CA CYS A 316 5.27 -0.35 -7.34
C CYS A 316 5.87 0.65 -8.34
N PRO A 317 6.56 0.18 -9.41
CA PRO A 317 7.13 1.07 -10.41
C PRO A 317 6.04 1.79 -11.21
N ALA A 318 6.45 2.83 -11.94
CA ALA A 318 5.55 3.54 -12.84
C ALA A 318 4.96 2.60 -13.91
N ALA A 319 3.75 2.92 -14.39
CA ALA A 319 3.15 2.21 -15.51
C ALA A 319 4.10 2.17 -16.71
N ALA A 320 4.23 1.00 -17.33
CA ALA A 320 4.93 0.89 -18.60
C ALA A 320 4.29 1.85 -19.62
N PRO A 321 5.08 2.69 -20.32
CA PRO A 321 4.52 3.56 -21.34
C PRO A 321 4.00 2.69 -22.49
N THR A 322 2.69 2.59 -22.63
CA THR A 322 2.07 1.95 -23.79
C THR A 322 1.95 2.97 -24.90
N GLN A 323 2.68 2.77 -26.00
CA GLN A 323 2.51 3.55 -27.21
C GLN A 323 1.67 2.75 -28.19
N VAL A 324 0.54 3.33 -28.62
CA VAL A 324 -0.19 2.83 -29.79
C VAL A 324 0.53 3.37 -31.02
N VAL A 325 1.01 2.50 -31.89
CA VAL A 325 1.67 2.86 -33.14
C VAL A 325 0.78 2.53 -34.34
N ASN A 326 1.02 3.17 -35.47
CA ASN A 326 0.23 2.98 -36.70
C ASN A 326 -1.27 3.26 -36.53
N GLU A 327 -1.60 4.33 -35.80
CA GLU A 327 -2.97 4.74 -35.58
C GLU A 327 -3.67 5.12 -36.90
N THR A 328 -4.85 4.55 -37.09
CA THR A 328 -5.80 4.88 -38.15
C THR A 328 -7.15 5.13 -37.49
N TRP A 329 -7.75 6.28 -37.77
CA TRP A 329 -9.05 6.63 -37.19
C TRP A 329 -9.93 7.32 -38.21
N GLU A 330 -11.23 7.04 -38.14
CA GLU A 330 -12.27 7.68 -38.94
C GLU A 330 -13.58 7.77 -38.14
N PRO A 331 -14.47 8.73 -38.48
CA PRO A 331 -14.33 9.80 -39.46
C PRO A 331 -13.76 11.10 -38.86
N LEU A 332 -13.07 11.91 -39.69
CA LEU A 332 -12.48 13.20 -39.27
C LEU A 332 -13.52 14.32 -39.04
N THR A 333 -14.77 14.11 -39.43
CA THR A 333 -15.87 15.06 -39.25
C THR A 333 -17.12 14.31 -38.86
N VAL A 334 -17.85 14.79 -37.86
CA VAL A 334 -19.08 14.15 -37.34
C VAL A 334 -20.24 15.15 -37.38
N HIS A 335 -21.37 14.71 -37.91
CA HIS A 335 -22.61 15.47 -37.92
C HIS A 335 -23.31 15.31 -36.57
N ARG A 336 -23.82 16.42 -36.02
CA ARG A 336 -24.52 16.44 -34.72
C ARG A 336 -25.78 15.58 -34.67
N ASN A 337 -26.36 15.24 -35.82
CA ASN A 337 -27.52 14.35 -35.93
C ASN A 337 -27.12 12.86 -35.90
N LEU A 338 -25.85 12.53 -35.60
CA LEU A 338 -25.30 11.18 -35.53
C LEU A 338 -25.38 10.38 -36.85
N SER A 339 -25.64 11.05 -37.98
CA SER A 339 -25.76 10.37 -39.28
C SER A 339 -24.42 9.89 -39.84
N THR A 340 -23.30 10.32 -39.25
CA THR A 340 -21.95 9.94 -39.67
C THR A 340 -21.56 8.52 -39.24
N GLY A 341 -22.33 7.89 -38.34
CA GLY A 341 -22.05 6.55 -37.84
C GLY A 341 -21.00 6.53 -36.72
N ASN A 342 -20.40 5.36 -36.50
CA ASN A 342 -19.47 5.13 -35.40
C ASN A 342 -18.10 5.76 -35.69
N ILE A 343 -17.52 6.37 -34.65
CA ILE A 343 -16.11 6.78 -34.64
C ILE A 343 -15.30 5.56 -34.22
N TRP A 344 -14.22 5.27 -34.94
CA TRP A 344 -13.32 4.18 -34.60
C TRP A 344 -11.86 4.64 -34.70
N LEU A 345 -11.03 4.02 -33.85
CA LEU A 345 -9.58 4.16 -33.84
C LEU A 345 -9.00 2.74 -33.79
N ASN A 346 -8.04 2.47 -34.66
CA ASN A 346 -7.33 1.22 -34.74
C ASN A 346 -5.83 1.51 -34.76
N GLY A 347 -5.06 0.84 -33.92
CA GLY A 347 -3.62 0.95 -33.85
C GLY A 347 -3.02 -0.35 -33.32
N THR A 348 -1.71 -0.51 -33.51
CA THR A 348 -0.94 -1.69 -33.11
C THR A 348 -0.04 -1.39 -31.93
#